data_AF-A0A162DDS2-F1
#
_entry.id   AF-A0A162DDS2-F1
#
_cell.length_a   1.000
_cell.length_b   1.000
_cell.length_c   1.000
_cell.angle_alpha   90.00
_cell.angle_beta   90.00
_cell.angle_gamma   90.00
#
_symmetry.space_group_name_H-M   'P 1'
#
loop_
_entity.id
_entity.type
_entity.pdbx_description
1 polymer ?
#
loop_
_entity_poly.entity_id
_entity_poly.type
_entity_poly.pdbx_seq_one_letter_code
_entity_poly.pdbx_strand_id
1 'polypeptide(L)'
;MACKNLKNNGVNNKLTKQKGGNYKPKNRQTKVNLIFDEKARKEYLTGFRKRKAERRKKFNENLKKEIKSERKRLQTELREDIKKSASNRRIPEIEHLIEDVAHVYELPEHTVKIEPILDSQIRNENLFLGKNEVSLEVPGPETSQTLFDKKKKTKDLNRQMNKKLLKTKAFKRQTQMVRDKSRKKGKHLKNKK
;
A
#
# COMPACT_ATOMS: atom_id res chain seq x y z
N MET A 1 12.32 12.68 -53.25
CA MET A 1 10.98 13.19 -53.63
C MET A 1 10.72 14.51 -52.92
N ALA A 2 10.42 15.56 -53.67
CA ALA A 2 10.35 16.95 -53.22
C ALA A 2 9.12 17.23 -52.34
N CYS A 3 9.32 17.92 -51.22
CA CYS A 3 8.25 18.52 -50.42
C CYS A 3 7.76 19.78 -51.13
N LYS A 4 6.55 19.73 -51.69
CA LYS A 4 5.90 20.90 -52.29
C LYS A 4 5.25 21.75 -51.21
N ASN A 5 5.65 23.01 -51.14
CA ASN A 5 5.03 24.06 -50.35
C ASN A 5 3.54 24.20 -50.72
N LEU A 6 2.66 23.88 -49.78
CA LEU A 6 1.23 24.16 -49.88
C LEU A 6 1.01 25.60 -49.40
N LYS A 7 0.74 26.49 -50.37
CA LYS A 7 0.32 27.87 -50.14
C LYS A 7 -0.97 27.87 -49.31
N ASN A 8 -1.00 28.69 -48.27
CA ASN A 8 -2.18 28.94 -47.47
C ASN A 8 -3.25 29.61 -48.34
N ASN A 9 -4.23 28.83 -48.78
CA ASN A 9 -5.41 29.37 -49.43
C ASN A 9 -6.32 29.97 -48.36
N GLY A 10 -6.49 31.30 -48.39
CA GLY A 10 -7.47 32.01 -47.59
C GLY A 10 -8.86 31.43 -47.84
N VAL A 11 -9.43 30.81 -46.82
CA VAL A 11 -10.78 30.24 -46.88
C VAL A 11 -11.77 31.40 -46.83
N ASN A 12 -12.13 31.91 -48.01
CA ASN A 12 -13.30 32.77 -48.18
C ASN A 12 -14.55 31.90 -48.03
N ASN A 13 -15.06 31.78 -46.81
CA ASN A 13 -16.38 31.20 -46.55
C ASN A 13 -17.47 32.15 -47.06
N LYS A 14 -17.86 32.02 -48.34
CA LYS A 14 -19.17 32.50 -48.80
C LYS A 14 -20.23 31.61 -48.18
N LEU A 15 -20.82 32.06 -47.07
CA LEU A 15 -22.00 31.45 -46.48
C LEU A 15 -23.12 31.45 -47.54
N THR A 16 -23.53 30.25 -47.98
CA THR A 16 -24.70 30.06 -48.83
C THR A 16 -25.94 30.47 -48.02
N LYS A 17 -26.61 31.55 -48.45
CA LYS A 17 -27.88 32.00 -47.85
C LYS A 17 -28.98 31.00 -48.19
N GLN A 18 -29.20 30.03 -47.33
CA GLN A 18 -30.43 29.23 -47.36
C GLN A 18 -31.62 30.13 -47.00
N LYS A 19 -32.69 30.03 -47.80
CA LYS A 19 -33.89 30.88 -47.71
C LYS A 19 -34.62 30.69 -46.38
N GLY A 20 -35.13 31.80 -45.85
CA GLY A 20 -35.60 31.98 -44.48
C GLY A 20 -36.71 31.02 -44.06
N GLY A 21 -36.43 30.23 -43.01
CA GLY A 21 -37.47 29.78 -42.10
C GLY A 21 -37.99 30.96 -41.28
N ASN A 22 -39.28 30.92 -40.92
CA ASN A 22 -39.97 31.94 -40.13
C ASN A 22 -39.43 31.97 -38.68
N TYR A 23 -38.20 32.49 -38.51
CA TYR A 23 -37.54 32.55 -37.23
C TYR A 23 -38.05 33.79 -36.49
N LYS A 24 -38.86 33.59 -35.44
CA LYS A 24 -39.22 34.67 -34.52
C LYS A 24 -37.92 35.35 -34.06
N PRO A 25 -37.82 36.68 -34.10
CA PRO A 25 -36.60 37.37 -33.70
C PRO A 25 -36.28 37.02 -32.25
N LYS A 26 -35.16 36.31 -32.04
CA LYS A 26 -34.67 35.97 -30.70
C LYS A 26 -34.46 37.25 -29.92
N ASN A 27 -35.16 37.40 -28.79
CA ASN A 27 -35.00 38.54 -27.91
C ASN A 27 -33.51 38.68 -27.53
N ARG A 28 -32.91 39.80 -27.92
CA ARG A 28 -31.48 40.07 -27.65
C ARG A 28 -31.21 40.32 -26.16
N GLN A 29 -32.24 40.72 -25.40
CA GLN A 29 -32.16 41.00 -23.96
C GLN A 29 -31.89 39.75 -23.13
N THR A 30 -32.37 38.57 -23.55
CA THR A 30 -32.22 37.31 -22.82
C THR A 30 -31.01 36.48 -23.25
N LYS A 31 -30.13 37.03 -24.08
CA LYS A 31 -28.95 36.31 -24.55
C LYS A 31 -27.88 36.24 -23.46
N VAL A 32 -27.50 35.03 -23.09
CA VAL A 32 -26.38 34.78 -22.18
C VAL A 32 -25.07 34.87 -22.97
N ASN A 33 -24.20 35.80 -22.59
CA ASN A 33 -22.86 35.92 -23.16
C ASN A 33 -21.91 34.98 -22.41
N LEU A 34 -21.47 33.93 -23.08
CA LEU A 34 -20.40 33.05 -22.60
C LEU A 34 -19.05 33.69 -22.92
N ILE A 35 -18.51 34.43 -21.96
CA ILE A 35 -17.17 35.01 -22.04
C ILE A 35 -16.23 34.09 -21.28
N PHE A 36 -15.18 33.62 -21.95
CA PHE A 36 -14.13 32.88 -21.29
C PHE A 36 -13.15 33.85 -20.65
N ASP A 37 -12.75 33.58 -19.41
CA ASP A 37 -11.57 34.20 -18.84
C ASP A 37 -10.36 33.89 -19.72
N GLU A 38 -9.80 34.92 -20.36
CA GLU A 38 -8.71 34.76 -21.32
C GLU A 38 -7.48 34.10 -20.68
N LYS A 39 -7.23 34.40 -19.40
CA LYS A 39 -6.16 33.78 -18.60
C LYS A 39 -6.39 32.28 -18.41
N ALA A 40 -7.59 31.89 -18.01
CA ALA A 40 -7.97 30.47 -17.86
C ALA A 40 -7.95 29.75 -19.21
N ARG A 41 -8.40 30.40 -20.29
CA ARG A 41 -8.33 29.87 -21.66
C ARG A 41 -6.88 29.64 -22.10
N LYS A 42 -5.99 30.60 -21.86
CA LYS A 42 -4.56 30.48 -22.18
C LYS A 42 -3.91 29.35 -21.39
N GLU A 43 -4.21 29.23 -20.09
CA GLU A 43 -3.73 28.11 -19.28
C GLU A 43 -4.30 26.77 -19.75
N TYR A 44 -5.58 26.72 -20.10
CA TYR A 44 -6.19 25.50 -20.62
C TYR A 44 -5.53 25.06 -21.93
N LEU A 45 -5.32 25.97 -22.88
CA LEU A 45 -4.73 25.66 -24.18
C LEU A 45 -3.22 25.36 -24.12
N THR A 46 -2.46 26.00 -23.23
CA THR A 46 -1.00 25.77 -23.13
C THR A 46 -0.63 24.72 -22.07
N GLY A 47 -1.53 24.45 -21.13
CA GLY A 47 -1.34 23.59 -19.96
C GLY A 47 -1.36 22.08 -20.24
N PHE A 48 -1.39 21.63 -21.50
CA PHE A 48 -1.37 20.19 -21.83
C PHE A 48 -0.18 19.45 -21.20
N ARG A 49 1.00 20.09 -21.17
CA ARG A 49 2.19 19.53 -20.52
C ARG A 49 1.99 19.41 -19.00
N LYS A 50 1.41 20.42 -18.36
CA LYS A 50 1.06 20.40 -16.93
C LYS A 50 0.10 19.25 -16.63
N ARG A 51 -1.04 19.18 -17.34
CA ARG A 51 -2.04 18.11 -17.18
C ARG A 51 -1.48 16.71 -17.45
N LYS A 52 -0.59 16.58 -18.44
CA LYS A 52 0.10 15.30 -18.71
C LYS A 52 1.03 14.90 -17.56
N ALA A 53 1.75 15.86 -16.97
CA ALA A 53 2.59 15.62 -15.81
C ALA A 53 1.76 15.26 -14.57
N GLU A 54 0.67 15.98 -14.31
CA GLU A 54 -0.28 15.71 -13.22
C GLU A 54 -0.89 14.31 -13.32
N ARG A 55 -1.43 13.94 -14.49
CA ARG A 55 -1.97 12.60 -14.72
C ARG A 55 -0.93 11.51 -14.47
N ARG A 56 0.32 11.72 -14.92
CA ARG A 56 1.43 10.79 -14.65
C ARG A 56 1.77 10.71 -13.16
N LYS A 57 1.80 11.85 -12.46
CA LYS A 57 2.06 11.93 -11.02
C LYS A 57 0.98 11.20 -10.23
N LYS A 58 -0.30 11.51 -10.48
CA LYS A 58 -1.46 10.85 -9.85
C LYS A 58 -1.43 9.34 -10.07
N PHE A 59 -1.14 8.89 -11.28
CA PHE A 59 -1.02 7.46 -11.58
C PHE A 59 0.11 6.79 -10.78
N ASN A 60 1.30 7.41 -10.73
CA ASN A 60 2.43 6.87 -9.97
C ASN A 60 2.15 6.84 -8.46
N GLU A 61 1.49 7.86 -7.92
CA GLU A 61 1.10 7.92 -6.51
C GLU A 61 0.07 6.84 -6.16
N ASN A 62 -0.95 6.67 -7.00
CA ASN A 62 -1.96 5.62 -6.82
C ASN A 62 -1.31 4.23 -6.86
N LEU A 63 -0.40 3.97 -7.80
CA LEU A 63 0.32 2.71 -7.88
C LEU A 63 1.18 2.46 -6.63
N LYS A 64 1.87 3.50 -6.11
CA LYS A 64 2.64 3.39 -4.85
C LYS A 64 1.74 3.09 -3.66
N LYS A 65 0.57 3.74 -3.57
CA LYS A 65 -0.41 3.49 -2.50
C LYS A 65 -0.93 2.06 -2.56
N GLU A 66 -1.28 1.56 -3.75
CA GLU A 66 -1.73 0.19 -4.00
C GLU A 66 -0.68 -0.85 -3.57
N ILE A 67 0.59 -0.65 -3.92
CA ILE A 67 1.67 -1.56 -3.48
C ILE A 67 1.87 -1.52 -1.96
N LYS A 68 1.72 -0.35 -1.34
CA LYS A 68 1.81 -0.22 0.12
C LYS A 68 0.65 -0.92 0.83
N SER A 69 -0.57 -0.81 0.32
CA SER A 69 -1.73 -1.53 0.88
C SER A 69 -1.61 -3.04 0.72
N GLU A 70 -1.17 -3.52 -0.45
CA GLU A 70 -0.90 -4.95 -0.68
C GLU A 70 0.16 -5.48 0.29
N ARG A 71 1.24 -4.73 0.51
CA ARG A 71 2.28 -5.12 1.48
C ARG A 71 1.73 -5.23 2.90
N LYS A 72 0.88 -4.28 3.33
CA LYS A 72 0.23 -4.34 4.65
C LYS A 72 -0.69 -5.55 4.76
N ARG A 73 -1.53 -5.78 3.76
CA ARG A 73 -2.47 -6.92 3.70
C ARG A 73 -1.74 -8.27 3.80
N LEU A 74 -0.67 -8.44 3.03
CA LEU A 74 0.13 -9.67 3.09
C LEU A 74 0.79 -9.84 4.46
N GLN A 75 1.16 -8.74 5.14
CA GLN A 75 1.81 -8.80 6.44
C GLN A 75 0.84 -9.21 7.53
N THR A 76 -0.41 -8.73 7.47
CA THR A 76 -1.46 -9.15 8.38
C THR A 76 -1.83 -10.60 8.14
N GLU A 77 -2.01 -11.01 6.88
CA GLU A 77 -2.28 -12.41 6.50
C GLU A 77 -1.19 -13.34 7.04
N LEU A 78 0.09 -13.01 6.85
CA LEU A 78 1.18 -13.83 7.36
C LEU A 78 1.22 -13.89 8.89
N ARG A 79 0.91 -12.79 9.59
CA ARG A 79 0.83 -12.79 11.06
C ARG A 79 -0.30 -13.68 11.56
N GLU A 80 -1.46 -13.64 10.88
CA GLU A 80 -2.59 -14.51 11.19
C GLU A 80 -2.28 -15.97 10.90
N ASP A 81 -1.64 -16.28 9.77
CA ASP A 81 -1.18 -17.63 9.43
C ASP A 81 -0.24 -18.18 10.50
N ILE A 82 0.72 -17.36 10.97
CA ILE A 82 1.61 -17.73 12.07
C ILE A 82 0.80 -17.99 13.35
N LYS A 83 -0.09 -17.08 13.73
CA LYS A 83 -0.90 -17.21 14.95
C LYS A 83 -1.75 -18.48 14.93
N LYS A 84 -2.40 -18.79 13.80
CA LYS A 84 -3.16 -20.02 13.59
C LYS A 84 -2.27 -21.26 13.69
N SER A 85 -1.11 -21.24 13.01
CA SER A 85 -0.17 -22.37 13.02
C SER A 85 0.48 -22.60 14.40
N ALA A 86 0.61 -21.55 15.21
CA ALA A 86 1.12 -21.64 16.58
C ALA A 86 0.05 -22.14 17.55
N SER A 87 -1.19 -21.66 17.43
CA SER A 87 -2.32 -22.09 18.26
C SER A 87 -2.65 -23.58 18.12
N ASN A 88 -2.41 -24.16 16.94
CA ASN A 88 -2.72 -25.57 16.68
C ASN A 88 -1.59 -26.54 17.11
N ARG A 89 -0.43 -26.03 17.57
CA ARG A 89 0.65 -26.85 18.11
C ARG A 89 0.48 -26.91 19.63
N ARG A 90 -0.31 -27.86 20.12
CA ARG A 90 -0.23 -28.29 21.52
C ARG A 90 1.19 -28.81 21.76
N ILE A 91 1.92 -28.19 22.67
CA ILE A 91 3.24 -28.70 23.10
C ILE A 91 2.91 -29.68 24.23
N PRO A 92 3.15 -31.00 24.07
CA PRO A 92 2.71 -32.00 25.04
C PRO A 92 3.23 -31.72 26.45
N GLU A 93 4.43 -31.16 26.57
CA GLU A 93 5.07 -30.83 27.85
C GLU A 93 4.33 -29.73 28.64
N ILE A 94 3.62 -28.83 27.96
CA ILE A 94 2.93 -27.67 28.55
C ILE A 94 1.41 -27.86 28.55
N GLU A 95 0.91 -28.93 27.94
CA GLU A 95 -0.54 -29.18 27.81
C GLU A 95 -1.21 -29.32 29.19
N HIS A 96 -0.55 -29.99 30.12
CA HIS A 96 -0.97 -30.13 31.53
C HIS A 96 -1.02 -28.79 32.30
N LEU A 97 -0.31 -27.75 31.83
CA LEU A 97 -0.30 -26.42 32.45
C LEU A 97 -1.36 -25.48 31.86
N ILE A 98 -1.99 -25.86 30.74
CA ILE A 98 -3.04 -25.09 30.05
C ILE A 98 -4.43 -25.53 30.50
N GLU A 99 -4.55 -26.76 30.98
CA GLU A 99 -5.78 -27.22 31.62
C GLU A 99 -5.89 -26.52 32.98
N ASP A 100 -6.88 -25.63 33.14
CA ASP A 100 -7.23 -24.96 34.40
C ASP A 100 -7.85 -25.96 35.41
N VAL A 101 -7.27 -27.14 35.52
CA VAL A 101 -7.76 -28.25 36.33
C VAL A 101 -6.82 -28.36 37.53
N ALA A 102 -7.41 -28.30 38.73
CA ALA A 102 -6.65 -28.47 39.96
C ALA A 102 -6.05 -29.88 39.99
N HIS A 103 -4.72 -29.97 40.04
CA HIS A 103 -4.01 -31.24 40.13
C HIS A 103 -3.69 -31.57 41.59
N VAL A 104 -4.08 -32.77 42.01
CA VAL A 104 -3.80 -33.29 43.35
C VAL A 104 -2.76 -34.39 43.21
N TYR A 105 -1.62 -34.22 43.85
CA TYR A 105 -0.57 -35.22 43.97
C TYR A 105 -0.60 -35.82 45.37
N GLU A 106 -0.89 -37.11 45.47
CA GLU A 106 -0.80 -37.86 46.72
C GLU A 106 0.61 -38.45 46.83
N LEU A 107 1.41 -37.93 47.76
CA LEU A 107 2.72 -38.47 48.11
C LEU A 107 2.61 -39.32 49.39
N PRO A 108 3.57 -40.24 49.65
CA PRO A 108 3.48 -41.16 50.78
C PRO A 108 3.36 -40.49 52.16
N GLU A 109 3.85 -39.27 52.33
CA GLU A 109 3.80 -38.54 53.61
C GLU A 109 2.81 -37.37 53.62
N HIS A 110 2.40 -36.85 52.46
CA HIS A 110 1.54 -35.66 52.38
C HIS A 110 0.91 -35.48 50.99
N THR A 111 -0.17 -34.70 50.93
CA THR A 111 -0.88 -34.37 49.69
C THR A 111 -0.60 -32.94 49.26
N VAL A 112 -0.16 -32.74 48.01
CA VAL A 112 0.07 -31.42 47.42
C VAL A 112 -1.03 -31.12 46.40
N LYS A 113 -1.74 -30.01 46.58
CA LYS A 113 -2.75 -29.52 45.63
C LYS A 113 -2.22 -28.28 44.91
N ILE A 114 -2.17 -28.33 43.58
CA ILE A 114 -1.75 -27.20 42.74
C ILE A 114 -3.01 -26.66 42.06
N GLU A 115 -3.40 -25.43 42.44
CA GLU A 115 -4.51 -24.70 41.84
C GLU A 115 -3.99 -23.54 40.98
N PRO A 116 -4.54 -23.34 39.76
CA PRO A 116 -4.19 -22.19 38.94
C PRO A 116 -4.77 -20.92 39.57
N ILE A 117 -3.92 -19.93 39.84
CA ILE A 117 -4.35 -18.63 40.37
C ILE A 117 -4.77 -17.74 39.19
N LEU A 118 -6.02 -17.28 39.17
CA LEU A 118 -6.51 -16.40 38.12
C LEU A 118 -6.04 -14.95 38.33
N ASP A 119 -5.81 -14.24 37.23
CA ASP A 119 -5.44 -12.82 37.21
C ASP A 119 -6.36 -11.92 38.06
N SER A 120 -7.65 -12.28 38.17
CA SER A 120 -8.61 -11.56 39.00
C SER A 120 -8.39 -11.74 40.49
N GLN A 121 -7.95 -12.92 40.94
CA GLN A 121 -7.64 -13.18 42.35
C GLN A 121 -6.34 -12.46 42.75
N ILE A 122 -5.33 -12.49 41.86
CA ILE A 122 -4.03 -11.85 42.07
C ILE A 122 -4.14 -10.33 42.23
N ARG A 123 -5.02 -9.68 41.45
CA ARG A 123 -5.20 -8.21 41.50
C ARG A 123 -5.93 -7.72 42.74
N ASN A 124 -6.76 -8.57 43.35
CA ASN A 124 -7.55 -8.20 44.53
C ASN A 124 -6.74 -8.31 45.83
N GLU A 125 -5.74 -9.20 45.87
CA GLU A 125 -5.01 -9.52 47.11
C GLU A 125 -3.78 -8.63 47.39
N ASN A 126 -3.52 -7.57 46.60
CA ASN A 126 -2.35 -6.69 46.77
C ASN A 126 -1.01 -7.44 46.96
N LEU A 127 -0.91 -8.66 46.42
CA LEU A 127 0.19 -9.59 46.72
C LEU A 127 1.49 -9.27 45.94
N PHE A 128 1.46 -8.25 45.07
CA PHE A 128 2.63 -7.83 44.29
C PHE A 128 2.94 -6.34 44.47
N LEU A 129 4.24 -6.06 44.66
CA LEU A 129 4.83 -4.72 44.50
C LEU A 129 4.55 -4.26 43.07
N GLY A 130 4.01 -3.04 42.90
CA GLY A 130 3.44 -2.53 41.65
C GLY A 130 4.30 -2.62 40.37
N LYS A 131 3.75 -2.12 39.26
CA LYS A 131 4.34 -2.25 37.91
C LYS A 131 5.85 -1.97 37.90
N ASN A 132 6.63 -2.95 37.45
CA ASN A 132 8.07 -2.84 37.35
C ASN A 132 8.45 -1.94 36.16
N GLU A 133 8.99 -0.75 36.43
CA GLU A 133 9.53 0.14 35.41
C GLU A 133 11.01 -0.18 35.20
N VAL A 134 11.36 -0.63 33.99
CA VAL A 134 12.73 -0.98 33.63
C VAL A 134 13.52 0.28 33.28
N SER A 135 14.57 0.59 34.06
CA SER A 135 15.66 1.46 33.61
C SER A 135 16.58 0.67 32.67
N LEU A 136 16.75 1.19 31.46
CA LEU A 136 17.59 0.58 30.42
C LEU A 136 19.05 0.97 30.67
N GLU A 137 19.82 0.08 31.30
CA GLU A 137 21.29 0.14 31.26
C GLU A 137 21.86 -1.13 30.60
N VAL A 138 22.57 -0.87 29.49
CA VAL A 138 23.50 -1.63 28.62
C VAL A 138 23.65 -3.17 28.80
N PRO A 139 23.59 -3.96 27.70
CA PRO A 139 23.61 -5.43 27.77
C PRO A 139 25.01 -6.06 27.85
N GLY A 140 25.14 -7.09 28.70
CA GLY A 140 26.28 -8.01 28.76
C GLY A 140 26.25 -9.16 27.71
N PRO A 141 27.34 -9.93 27.56
CA PRO A 141 27.67 -10.73 26.37
C PRO A 141 26.98 -12.11 26.23
N GLU A 142 26.07 -12.51 27.12
CA GLU A 142 25.46 -13.86 27.13
C GLU A 142 24.33 -14.05 26.08
N THR A 143 23.92 -12.99 25.36
CA THR A 143 22.72 -12.98 24.49
C THR A 143 22.97 -13.38 23.02
N SER A 144 24.15 -13.90 22.68
CA SER A 144 24.56 -14.06 21.29
C SER A 144 23.75 -15.12 20.52
N GLN A 145 23.48 -16.29 21.09
CA GLN A 145 22.82 -17.39 20.35
C GLN A 145 21.33 -17.15 20.06
N THR A 146 20.57 -16.62 21.02
CA THR A 146 19.11 -16.41 20.86
C THR A 146 18.77 -15.27 19.88
N LEU A 147 19.71 -14.35 19.61
CA LEU A 147 19.56 -13.29 18.62
C LEU A 147 19.75 -13.78 17.18
N PHE A 148 20.58 -14.80 16.94
CA PHE A 148 20.81 -15.33 15.60
C PHE A 148 19.59 -16.05 15.03
N ASP A 149 18.87 -16.83 15.84
CA ASP A 149 17.68 -17.57 15.40
C ASP A 149 16.48 -16.66 15.17
N LYS A 150 16.32 -15.62 15.99
CA LYS A 150 15.32 -14.54 15.76
C LYS A 150 15.62 -13.80 14.46
N LYS A 151 16.89 -13.53 14.14
CA LYS A 151 17.30 -12.90 12.86
C LYS A 151 17.07 -13.81 11.65
N LYS A 152 17.24 -15.13 11.76
CA LYS A 152 16.96 -16.07 10.65
C LYS A 152 15.45 -16.21 10.37
N LYS A 153 14.64 -16.44 11.40
CA LYS A 153 13.16 -16.57 11.27
C LYS A 153 12.51 -15.33 10.65
N THR A 154 12.97 -14.12 11.02
CA THR A 154 12.46 -12.86 10.45
C THR A 154 12.85 -12.64 8.98
N LYS A 155 13.99 -13.17 8.54
CA LYS A 155 14.41 -13.14 7.13
C LYS A 155 13.54 -14.05 6.27
N ASP A 156 13.21 -15.25 6.75
CA ASP A 156 12.38 -16.21 6.01
C ASP A 156 10.94 -15.70 5.83
N LEU A 157 10.36 -15.09 6.85
CA LEU A 157 9.05 -14.45 6.77
C LEU A 157 9.05 -13.30 5.73
N ASN A 158 10.07 -12.44 5.77
CA ASN A 158 10.21 -11.37 4.78
C ASN A 158 10.39 -11.91 3.36
N ARG A 159 11.09 -13.04 3.19
CA ARG A 159 11.24 -13.72 1.89
C ARG A 159 9.90 -14.25 1.37
N GLN A 160 9.09 -14.90 2.22
CA GLN A 160 7.76 -15.39 1.86
C GLN A 160 6.83 -14.22 1.46
N MET A 161 6.83 -13.17 2.26
CA MET A 161 6.13 -11.90 1.98
C MET A 161 6.48 -11.33 0.62
N ASN A 162 7.79 -11.16 0.36
CA ASN A 162 8.27 -10.58 -0.89
C ASN A 162 7.89 -11.46 -2.08
N LYS A 163 7.98 -12.80 -1.96
CA LYS A 163 7.51 -13.72 -3.01
C LYS A 163 6.01 -13.53 -3.33
N LYS A 164 5.16 -13.39 -2.32
CA LYS A 164 3.73 -13.08 -2.53
C LYS A 164 3.55 -11.70 -3.18
N LEU A 165 4.26 -10.68 -2.70
CA LEU A 165 4.21 -9.31 -3.23
C LEU A 165 4.62 -9.24 -4.72
N LEU A 166 5.67 -9.95 -5.13
CA LEU A 166 6.14 -10.03 -6.52
C LEU A 166 5.07 -10.56 -7.49
N LYS A 167 4.14 -11.39 -6.99
CA LYS A 167 3.05 -11.98 -7.79
C LYS A 167 1.86 -11.03 -7.99
N THR A 168 1.72 -10.00 -7.15
CA THR A 168 0.59 -9.05 -7.19
C THR A 168 0.54 -8.28 -8.50
N LYS A 169 -0.68 -7.92 -8.94
CA LYS A 169 -0.91 -7.16 -10.18
C LYS A 169 -0.22 -5.79 -10.12
N ALA A 170 -0.31 -5.11 -8.98
CA ALA A 170 0.30 -3.79 -8.77
C ALA A 170 1.83 -3.83 -8.94
N PHE A 171 2.49 -4.80 -8.31
CA PHE A 171 3.94 -4.95 -8.43
C PHE A 171 4.37 -5.35 -9.86
N LYS A 172 3.64 -6.28 -10.49
CA LYS A 172 3.88 -6.65 -11.91
C LYS A 172 3.78 -5.44 -12.83
N ARG A 173 2.76 -4.60 -12.67
CA ARG A 173 2.62 -3.34 -13.44
C ARG A 173 3.81 -2.40 -13.22
N GLN A 174 4.26 -2.24 -11.97
CA GLN A 174 5.43 -1.41 -11.68
C GLN A 174 6.69 -1.93 -12.39
N THR A 175 6.94 -3.24 -12.34
CA THR A 175 8.11 -3.84 -13.01
C THR A 175 8.07 -3.69 -14.53
N GLN A 176 6.90 -3.90 -15.15
CA GLN A 176 6.72 -3.69 -16.59
C GLN A 176 7.00 -2.23 -16.97
N MET A 177 6.45 -1.26 -16.22
CA MET A 177 6.72 0.16 -16.48
C MET A 177 8.20 0.53 -16.41
N VAL A 178 8.96 -0.07 -15.48
CA VAL A 178 10.41 0.15 -15.37
C VAL A 178 11.13 -0.45 -16.57
N ARG A 179 10.76 -1.66 -17.00
CA ARG A 179 11.29 -2.33 -18.20
C ARG A 179 10.99 -1.55 -19.48
N ASP A 180 9.80 -1.00 -19.63
CA ASP A 180 9.42 -0.22 -20.81
C ASP A 180 10.19 1.11 -20.87
N LYS A 181 10.40 1.74 -19.71
CA LYS A 181 11.24 2.95 -19.61
C LYS A 181 12.69 2.66 -19.97
N SER A 182 13.28 1.56 -19.50
CA SER A 182 14.66 1.20 -19.84
C SER A 182 14.81 0.85 -21.32
N ARG A 183 13.86 0.08 -21.89
CA ARG A 183 13.80 -0.23 -23.33
C ARG A 183 13.73 1.05 -24.18
N LYS A 184 12.88 2.00 -23.81
CA LYS A 184 12.75 3.27 -24.54
C LYS A 184 14.03 4.12 -24.46
N LYS A 185 14.69 4.17 -23.30
CA LYS A 185 16.00 4.83 -23.15
C LYS A 185 17.08 4.16 -24.01
N GLY A 186 17.14 2.84 -24.03
CA GLY A 186 18.08 2.08 -24.85
C GLY A 186 17.91 2.35 -26.35
N LYS A 187 16.67 2.37 -26.85
CA LYS A 187 16.37 2.75 -28.25
C LYS A 187 16.79 4.19 -28.55
N HIS A 188 16.54 5.13 -27.63
CA HIS A 188 16.95 6.53 -27.79
C HIS A 188 18.46 6.70 -27.87
N LEU A 189 19.23 5.91 -27.11
CA LEU A 189 20.69 5.89 -27.15
C LEU A 189 21.23 5.28 -28.45
N LYS A 190 20.59 4.21 -28.96
CA LYS A 190 20.96 3.58 -30.24
C LYS A 190 20.71 4.51 -31.43
N ASN A 191 19.62 5.27 -31.41
CA ASN A 191 19.27 6.20 -32.49
C ASN A 191 20.09 7.50 -32.47
N LYS A 192 20.96 7.69 -31.47
CA LYS A 192 21.84 8.86 -31.33
C LYS A 192 23.30 8.57 -31.71
N LYS A 193 23.65 7.30 -31.91
CA LYS A 193 24.92 6.85 -32.48
C LYS A 193 24.74 6.68 -33.97
#